data_AF-A0A968T2T8-F1
#
_entry.id   AF-A0A968T2T8-F1
#
_cell.length_a   1.000
_cell.length_b   1.000
_cell.length_c   1.000
_cell.angle_alpha   90.00
_cell.angle_beta   90.00
_cell.angle_gamma   90.00
#
_symmetry.space_group_name_H-M   'P 1'
#
loop_
_entity.id
_entity.type
_entity.pdbx_description
1 polymer ?
#
loop_
_entity_poly.entity_id
_entity_poly.type
_entity_poly.pdbx_seq_one_letter_code
_entity_poly.pdbx_strand_id
1 'polypeptide(L)'
;MSLREETPIGTIVRALAGVPETPDENGNRWAGNNVVAAGSTVRNSVLVDVVLGEGSMVTDSVLIGTRAGRTHADGAFDVNSVAPELRLAPRAGTYRVRSARPVAVERGMRQTSVFYGDEPAQLEVHEDTDLRDRAVSYDVPILRNDLSFRDVHAQASGADPDTSEARSAAHAEKILRALRG
;
A
#
# COMPACT_ATOMS: atom_id res chain seq x y z
N MET A 1 1.71 15.25 -6.34
CA MET A 1 1.75 13.86 -6.81
C MET A 1 1.35 13.91 -8.28
N SER A 2 2.33 13.75 -9.17
CA SER A 2 2.27 14.16 -10.57
C SER A 2 1.05 13.66 -11.35
N LEU A 3 0.58 12.44 -11.08
CA LEU A 3 -0.62 11.87 -11.71
C LEU A 3 -1.88 12.74 -11.58
N ARG A 4 -2.00 13.54 -10.51
CA ARG A 4 -3.14 14.44 -10.25
C ARG A 4 -2.90 15.90 -10.63
N GLU A 5 -1.71 16.23 -11.13
CA GLU A 5 -1.35 17.61 -11.43
C GLU A 5 -1.91 17.99 -12.82
N GLU A 6 -2.63 19.11 -12.89
CA GLU A 6 -3.13 19.65 -14.16
C GLU A 6 -2.02 20.50 -14.82
N THR A 7 -0.90 19.84 -15.11
CA THR A 7 0.32 20.41 -15.68
C THR A 7 0.82 19.55 -16.84
N PRO A 8 1.69 20.07 -17.73
CA PRO A 8 2.31 19.26 -18.79
C PRO A 8 3.06 18.03 -18.26
N ILE A 9 3.67 18.14 -17.07
CA ILE A 9 4.32 17.00 -16.39
C ILE A 9 3.27 15.95 -15.99
N GLY A 10 2.13 16.39 -15.43
CA GLY A 10 1.05 15.48 -15.06
C GLY A 10 0.46 14.74 -16.25
N THR A 11 0.24 15.41 -17.38
CA THR A 11 -0.18 14.78 -18.65
C THR A 11 0.83 13.74 -19.13
N ILE A 12 2.13 14.05 -19.13
CA ILE A 12 3.17 13.09 -19.54
C ILE A 12 3.18 11.86 -18.61
N VAL A 13 3.11 12.07 -17.29
CA VAL A 13 3.13 10.98 -16.31
C VAL A 13 1.86 10.12 -16.39
N ARG A 14 0.69 10.71 -16.63
CA ARG A 14 -0.56 9.97 -16.88
C ARG A 14 -0.49 9.13 -18.14
N ALA A 15 -0.05 9.71 -19.26
CA ALA A 15 0.13 9.00 -20.52
C ALA A 15 1.09 7.81 -20.39
N LEU A 16 2.23 7.98 -19.70
CA LEU A 16 3.19 6.90 -19.42
C LEU A 16 2.61 5.80 -18.51
N ALA A 17 1.71 6.15 -17.58
CA ALA A 17 1.06 5.21 -16.66
C ALA A 17 -0.23 4.59 -17.22
N GLY A 18 -0.64 4.91 -18.46
CA GLY A 18 -1.92 4.46 -19.03
C GLY A 18 -3.15 5.05 -18.33
N VAL A 19 -3.00 6.17 -17.62
CA VAL A 19 -4.07 6.83 -16.84
C VAL A 19 -4.84 7.83 -17.73
N PRO A 20 -6.18 7.80 -17.75
CA PRO A 20 -6.97 8.77 -18.51
C PRO A 20 -6.70 10.23 -18.12
N GLU A 21 -6.62 11.12 -19.11
CA GLU A 21 -6.48 12.56 -18.86
C GLU A 21 -7.68 13.14 -18.12
N THR A 22 -8.90 12.83 -18.58
CA THR A 22 -10.14 13.35 -17.98
C THR A 22 -10.62 12.44 -16.85
N PRO A 23 -10.98 12.97 -15.67
CA PRO A 23 -11.62 12.19 -14.62
C PRO A 23 -13.09 11.87 -14.95
N ASP A 24 -13.67 10.91 -14.22
CA ASP A 24 -15.11 10.66 -14.19
C ASP A 24 -15.88 11.75 -13.40
N GLU A 25 -17.21 11.62 -13.34
CA GLU A 25 -18.11 12.51 -12.59
C GLU A 25 -17.82 12.61 -11.07
N ASN A 26 -17.06 11.65 -10.52
CA ASN A 26 -16.65 11.57 -9.13
C ASN A 26 -15.17 12.02 -8.91
N GLY A 27 -14.50 12.53 -9.96
CA GLY A 27 -13.11 12.99 -9.90
C GLY A 27 -12.06 11.88 -10.00
N ASN A 28 -12.44 10.65 -10.38
CA ASN A 28 -11.53 9.51 -10.46
C ASN A 28 -10.91 9.33 -11.85
N ARG A 29 -9.70 8.78 -11.91
CA ARG A 29 -9.05 8.32 -13.15
C ARG A 29 -8.72 6.82 -13.02
N TRP A 30 -9.30 6.02 -13.92
CA TRP A 30 -9.27 4.55 -13.88
C TRP A 30 -8.34 3.99 -14.96
N ALA A 31 -7.36 3.17 -14.58
CA ALA A 31 -6.41 2.55 -15.50
C ALA A 31 -6.24 1.04 -15.23
N GLY A 32 -6.12 0.24 -16.28
CA GLY A 32 -5.98 -1.21 -16.16
C GLY A 32 -7.28 -1.93 -15.77
N ASN A 33 -7.14 -3.18 -15.29
CA ASN A 33 -8.26 -4.12 -15.12
C ASN A 33 -9.00 -3.93 -13.79
N ASN A 34 -9.65 -2.77 -13.63
CA ASN A 34 -10.35 -2.43 -12.39
C ASN A 34 -11.64 -3.21 -12.19
N VAL A 35 -11.81 -3.81 -11.01
CA VAL A 35 -13.08 -4.40 -10.55
C VAL A 35 -13.47 -3.77 -9.23
N VAL A 36 -14.71 -3.29 -9.11
CA VAL A 36 -15.26 -2.65 -7.92
C VAL A 36 -16.63 -3.24 -7.61
N ALA A 37 -16.87 -3.56 -6.33
CA ALA A 37 -18.15 -4.13 -5.90
C ALA A 37 -19.32 -3.14 -6.08
N ALA A 38 -20.48 -3.64 -6.49
CA ALA A 38 -21.69 -2.83 -6.60
C ALA A 38 -22.03 -2.16 -5.25
N GLY A 39 -22.30 -0.86 -5.26
CA GLY A 39 -22.55 -0.06 -4.05
C GLY A 39 -21.31 0.63 -3.45
N SER A 40 -20.09 0.36 -3.96
CA SER A 40 -18.90 1.11 -3.54
C SER A 40 -18.98 2.57 -3.98
N THR A 41 -18.71 3.50 -3.07
CA THR A 41 -18.38 4.90 -3.43
C THR A 41 -16.87 5.03 -3.53
N VAL A 42 -16.39 5.69 -4.60
CA VAL A 42 -15.00 6.11 -4.80
C VAL A 42 -14.98 7.50 -5.42
N ARG A 43 -14.14 8.40 -4.89
CA ARG A 43 -14.00 9.78 -5.36
C ARG A 43 -12.55 10.22 -5.40
N ASN A 44 -12.26 11.20 -6.25
CA ASN A 44 -11.00 11.94 -6.27
C ASN A 44 -9.74 11.04 -6.35
N SER A 45 -9.79 9.87 -6.99
CA SER A 45 -8.73 8.86 -6.92
C SER A 45 -8.02 8.62 -8.27
N VAL A 46 -6.78 8.13 -8.21
CA VAL A 46 -6.07 7.55 -9.37
C VAL A 46 -5.82 6.08 -9.06
N LEU A 47 -6.33 5.20 -9.92
CA LEU A 47 -6.41 3.76 -9.67
C LEU A 47 -5.76 3.01 -10.84
N VAL A 48 -4.77 2.17 -10.55
CA VAL A 48 -4.10 1.31 -11.55
C VAL A 48 -4.09 -0.14 -11.03
N ASP A 49 -4.71 -1.03 -11.80
CA ASP A 49 -4.83 -2.48 -11.58
C ASP A 49 -5.33 -2.92 -10.19
N VAL A 50 -6.54 -2.50 -9.83
CA VAL A 50 -7.25 -2.83 -8.57
C VAL A 50 -8.34 -3.88 -8.80
N VAL A 51 -8.45 -4.90 -7.94
CA VAL A 51 -9.58 -5.87 -7.97
C VAL A 51 -10.22 -5.96 -6.58
N LEU A 52 -11.50 -5.61 -6.48
CA LEU A 52 -12.29 -5.54 -5.24
C LEU A 52 -13.58 -6.35 -5.32
N GLY A 53 -13.90 -7.03 -4.22
CA GLY A 53 -15.16 -7.71 -3.91
C GLY A 53 -15.30 -7.84 -2.39
N GLU A 54 -16.28 -8.58 -1.87
CA GLU A 54 -17.67 -8.16 -1.96
C GLU A 54 -17.97 -7.25 -0.74
N GLY A 55 -18.68 -6.13 -0.93
CA GLY A 55 -19.03 -5.17 0.15
C GLY A 55 -18.09 -3.97 0.35
N SER A 56 -17.33 -3.55 -0.66
CA SER A 56 -16.28 -2.53 -0.53
C SER A 56 -16.78 -1.07 -0.45
N MET A 57 -15.99 -0.17 0.15
CA MET A 57 -16.12 1.29 0.02
C MET A 57 -14.77 1.98 0.26
N VAL A 58 -14.41 3.00 -0.54
CA VAL A 58 -13.09 3.67 -0.49
C VAL A 58 -13.19 5.17 -0.79
N THR A 59 -12.80 6.05 0.12
CA THR A 59 -12.80 7.52 -0.08
C THR A 59 -11.57 8.19 0.56
N ASP A 60 -11.02 9.32 0.12
CA ASP A 60 -10.99 9.97 -1.21
C ASP A 60 -9.52 9.90 -1.75
N SER A 61 -8.81 8.80 -1.48
CA SER A 61 -7.32 8.80 -1.50
C SER A 61 -6.64 7.48 -1.87
N VAL A 62 -5.33 7.56 -2.08
CA VAL A 62 -4.62 6.82 -3.15
C VAL A 62 -4.40 5.34 -2.83
N LEU A 63 -4.81 4.47 -3.76
CA LEU A 63 -4.51 3.05 -3.81
C LEU A 63 -3.94 2.72 -5.20
N ILE A 64 -2.71 2.20 -5.32
CA ILE A 64 -2.17 1.76 -6.63
C ILE A 64 -1.46 0.40 -6.51
N GLY A 65 -1.93 -0.59 -7.26
CA GLY A 65 -1.39 -1.97 -7.31
C GLY A 65 -1.90 -2.94 -6.21
N THR A 66 -2.91 -2.54 -5.44
CA THR A 66 -3.43 -3.32 -4.30
C THR A 66 -4.20 -4.57 -4.74
N ARG A 67 -3.94 -5.71 -4.09
CA ARG A 67 -4.69 -6.96 -4.30
C ARG A 67 -5.19 -7.50 -2.95
N ALA A 68 -6.40 -7.06 -2.56
CA ALA A 68 -7.03 -7.45 -1.31
C ALA A 68 -8.42 -8.04 -1.53
N GLY A 69 -8.75 -9.11 -0.80
CA GLY A 69 -10.01 -9.84 -0.98
C GLY A 69 -11.24 -9.11 -0.43
N ARG A 70 -11.15 -8.61 0.81
CA ARG A 70 -12.16 -7.76 1.46
C ARG A 70 -11.56 -6.40 1.79
N THR A 71 -12.22 -5.31 1.43
CA THR A 71 -11.63 -3.96 1.54
C THR A 71 -12.64 -2.91 2.00
N HIS A 72 -12.29 -2.09 2.98
CA HIS A 72 -13.01 -0.84 3.27
C HIS A 72 -12.02 0.19 3.84
N ALA A 73 -12.02 1.41 3.31
CA ALA A 73 -11.08 2.46 3.68
C ALA A 73 -11.71 3.86 3.59
N ASP A 74 -11.44 4.74 4.56
CA ASP A 74 -11.93 6.11 4.50
C ASP A 74 -10.87 7.09 5.04
N GLY A 75 -10.48 8.07 4.22
CA GLY A 75 -9.26 8.88 4.38
C GLY A 75 -7.96 8.15 3.99
N ALA A 76 -8.01 7.30 2.95
CA ALA A 76 -7.06 6.21 2.66
C ALA A 76 -5.62 6.58 2.22
N PHE A 77 -4.68 5.62 2.34
CA PHE A 77 -3.47 5.52 1.50
C PHE A 77 -2.92 4.08 1.49
N ASP A 78 -2.83 3.43 0.33
CA ASP A 78 -2.08 2.17 0.12
C ASP A 78 -1.22 2.26 -1.15
N VAL A 79 -0.08 1.57 -1.15
CA VAL A 79 0.70 1.34 -2.37
C VAL A 79 1.11 -0.12 -2.44
N ASN A 80 0.58 -0.83 -3.44
CA ASN A 80 1.01 -2.17 -3.84
C ASN A 80 1.01 -3.18 -2.67
N SER A 81 -0.05 -3.25 -1.87
CA SER A 81 -0.19 -4.26 -0.80
C SER A 81 -0.99 -5.51 -1.24
N VAL A 82 -0.73 -6.65 -0.58
CA VAL A 82 -1.38 -7.94 -0.82
C VAL A 82 -1.75 -8.58 0.52
N ALA A 83 -3.07 -8.79 0.73
CA ALA A 83 -3.63 -9.36 1.96
C ALA A 83 -5.01 -10.00 1.70
N PRO A 84 -5.48 -10.98 2.50
CA PRO A 84 -6.87 -11.47 2.40
C PRO A 84 -7.91 -10.37 2.67
N GLU A 85 -7.61 -9.43 3.56
CA GLU A 85 -8.49 -8.33 3.96
C GLU A 85 -7.64 -7.12 4.34
N LEU A 86 -8.06 -5.91 3.94
CA LEU A 86 -7.40 -4.64 4.25
C LEU A 86 -8.41 -3.62 4.80
N ARG A 87 -8.14 -3.12 6.02
CA ARG A 87 -8.89 -2.03 6.66
C ARG A 87 -7.95 -0.89 7.02
N LEU A 88 -8.27 0.32 6.58
CA LEU A 88 -7.52 1.54 6.91
C LEU A 88 -8.42 2.51 7.68
N ALA A 89 -8.01 2.86 8.90
CA ALA A 89 -8.61 3.94 9.67
C ALA A 89 -8.25 5.33 9.10
N PRO A 90 -8.90 6.43 9.52
CA PRO A 90 -8.55 7.77 9.05
C PRO A 90 -7.07 8.11 9.29
N ARG A 91 -6.42 8.73 8.30
CA ARG A 91 -4.96 9.03 8.29
C ARG A 91 -4.05 7.78 8.35
N ALA A 92 -4.58 6.57 8.37
CA ALA A 92 -3.77 5.35 8.28
C ALA A 92 -3.17 5.17 6.88
N GLY A 93 -2.19 4.29 6.73
CA GLY A 93 -1.83 3.80 5.41
C GLY A 93 -0.81 2.67 5.35
N THR A 94 -0.66 2.09 4.18
CA THR A 94 0.18 0.91 3.94
C THR A 94 1.11 1.10 2.74
N TYR A 95 2.28 0.46 2.79
CA TYR A 95 3.24 0.44 1.68
C TYR A 95 3.81 -0.96 1.51
N ARG A 96 3.66 -1.56 0.32
CA ARG A 96 4.17 -2.90 -0.04
C ARG A 96 3.87 -3.99 1.00
N VAL A 97 2.75 -3.91 1.73
CA VAL A 97 2.44 -4.92 2.77
C VAL A 97 2.20 -6.29 2.12
N ARG A 98 2.80 -7.33 2.67
CA ARG A 98 2.65 -8.73 2.25
C ARG A 98 2.21 -9.52 3.46
N SER A 99 0.96 -9.97 3.48
CA SER A 99 0.39 -10.68 4.62
C SER A 99 -0.55 -11.80 4.17
N ALA A 100 -0.35 -13.00 4.72
CA ALA A 100 -1.32 -14.10 4.62
C ALA A 100 -2.51 -13.95 5.60
N ARG A 101 -2.52 -12.92 6.44
CA ARG A 101 -3.54 -12.62 7.46
C ARG A 101 -4.23 -11.27 7.19
N PRO A 102 -5.46 -11.03 7.68
CA PRO A 102 -6.11 -9.72 7.61
C PRO A 102 -5.20 -8.61 8.15
N VAL A 103 -5.19 -7.47 7.46
CA VAL A 103 -4.42 -6.27 7.83
C VAL A 103 -5.41 -5.18 8.22
N ALA A 104 -5.26 -4.67 9.44
CA ALA A 104 -6.05 -3.54 9.95
C ALA A 104 -5.08 -2.50 10.52
N VAL A 105 -5.03 -1.31 9.91
CA VAL A 105 -4.11 -0.25 10.31
C VAL A 105 -4.87 0.84 11.04
N GLU A 106 -4.41 1.14 12.25
CA GLU A 106 -5.02 2.09 13.18
C GLU A 106 -4.83 3.55 12.76
N ARG A 107 -5.57 4.46 13.40
CA ARG A 107 -5.58 5.89 13.05
C ARG A 107 -4.16 6.47 13.09
N GLY A 108 -3.76 7.17 12.02
CA GLY A 108 -2.43 7.80 11.92
C GLY A 108 -1.25 6.83 11.78
N MET A 109 -1.46 5.52 11.82
CA MET A 109 -0.40 4.52 11.69
C MET A 109 -0.04 4.27 10.23
N ARG A 110 1.25 4.00 9.98
CA ARG A 110 1.78 3.55 8.70
C ARG A 110 2.38 2.16 8.89
N GLN A 111 2.09 1.22 7.98
CA GLN A 111 2.66 -0.12 8.00
C GLN A 111 3.34 -0.48 6.68
N THR A 112 4.47 -1.18 6.75
CA THR A 112 5.20 -1.72 5.58
C THR A 112 5.74 -3.13 5.86
N SER A 113 5.95 -3.91 4.80
CA SER A 113 6.70 -5.16 4.87
C SER A 113 8.11 -4.98 4.27
N VAL A 114 9.13 -5.43 4.99
CA VAL A 114 10.54 -5.40 4.53
C VAL A 114 11.07 -6.82 4.39
N PHE A 115 11.64 -7.13 3.22
CA PHE A 115 12.22 -8.44 2.91
C PHE A 115 13.74 -8.38 3.04
N TYR A 116 14.28 -9.16 3.97
CA TYR A 116 15.73 -9.42 4.10
C TYR A 116 16.03 -10.91 4.39
N GLY A 117 15.00 -11.74 4.55
CA GLY A 117 15.07 -13.19 4.72
C GLY A 117 13.97 -13.88 3.90
N ASP A 118 13.54 -15.08 4.33
CA ASP A 118 12.45 -15.84 3.69
C ASP A 118 11.06 -15.31 4.07
N GLU A 119 10.92 -14.79 5.30
CA GLU A 119 9.70 -14.13 5.80
C GLU A 119 9.92 -12.61 5.92
N PRO A 120 8.92 -11.78 5.61
CA PRO A 120 9.02 -10.33 5.74
C PRO A 120 8.87 -9.86 7.20
N ALA A 121 9.71 -8.92 7.61
CA ALA A 121 9.44 -8.12 8.80
C ALA A 121 8.28 -7.16 8.53
N GLN A 122 7.35 -7.07 9.48
CA GLN A 122 6.35 -6.00 9.49
C GLN A 122 6.90 -4.84 10.32
N LEU A 123 6.80 -3.63 9.78
CA LEU A 123 7.17 -2.41 10.49
C LEU A 123 6.00 -1.45 10.53
N GLU A 124 5.77 -0.87 11.71
CA GLU A 124 4.76 0.12 12.01
C GLU A 124 5.40 1.43 12.51
N VAL A 125 4.79 2.57 12.17
CA VAL A 125 5.15 3.89 12.71
C VAL A 125 3.91 4.78 12.81
N HIS A 126 3.79 5.58 13.87
CA HIS A 126 2.73 6.60 13.96
C HIS A 126 3.18 7.89 13.25
N GLU A 127 2.28 8.60 12.58
CA GLU A 127 2.59 9.83 11.84
C GLU A 127 3.21 10.97 12.68
N ASP A 128 2.99 10.95 14.00
CA ASP A 128 3.59 11.91 14.94
C ASP A 128 5.00 11.49 15.43
N THR A 129 5.55 10.38 14.93
CA THR A 129 6.90 9.89 15.30
C THR A 129 7.96 10.69 14.54
N ASP A 130 8.78 11.49 15.23
CA ASP A 130 9.93 12.14 14.59
C ASP A 130 11.08 11.15 14.37
N LEU A 131 11.11 10.52 13.20
CA LEU A 131 12.19 9.62 12.78
C LEU A 131 13.60 10.26 12.73
N ARG A 132 13.72 11.58 12.97
CA ARG A 132 15.01 12.26 13.15
C ARG A 132 15.56 12.14 14.56
N ASP A 133 14.73 11.91 15.58
CA ASP A 133 15.20 11.61 16.94
C ASP A 133 15.64 10.15 17.04
N ARG A 134 16.80 9.88 16.43
CA ARG A 134 17.25 8.51 16.21
C ARG A 134 17.34 7.69 17.49
N ALA A 135 17.79 8.29 18.58
CA ALA A 135 18.00 7.61 19.86
C ALA A 135 16.69 7.10 20.47
N VAL A 136 15.56 7.73 20.13
CA VAL A 136 14.22 7.39 20.66
C VAL A 136 13.38 6.61 19.65
N SER A 137 13.58 6.79 18.34
CA SER A 137 12.67 6.24 17.32
C SER A 137 13.27 5.41 16.18
N TYR A 138 14.58 5.52 15.89
CA TYR A 138 15.19 4.88 14.72
C TYR A 138 16.20 3.78 15.09
N ASP A 139 17.01 4.05 16.11
CA ASP A 139 18.10 3.19 16.60
C ASP A 139 17.65 2.20 17.69
N VAL A 140 16.38 2.27 18.10
CA VAL A 140 15.69 1.38 19.06
C VAL A 140 14.35 0.87 18.49
N PRO A 141 13.86 -0.32 18.88
CA PRO A 141 12.52 -0.77 18.53
C PRO A 141 11.45 0.15 19.15
N ILE A 142 10.39 0.42 18.41
CA ILE A 142 9.24 1.23 18.88
C ILE A 142 7.91 0.53 18.56
N LEU A 143 6.86 0.96 19.27
CA LEU A 143 5.48 0.50 19.07
C LEU A 143 5.37 -1.03 19.21
N ARG A 144 5.11 -1.74 18.10
CA ARG A 144 5.01 -3.21 18.03
C ARG A 144 6.09 -3.84 17.15
N ASN A 145 7.14 -3.09 16.81
CA ASN A 145 8.22 -3.58 15.95
C ASN A 145 9.18 -4.45 16.77
N ASP A 146 9.44 -5.67 16.31
CA ASP A 146 10.42 -6.58 16.94
C ASP A 146 11.87 -6.07 16.81
N LEU A 147 12.12 -5.17 15.86
CA LEU A 147 13.43 -4.61 15.53
C LEU A 147 13.36 -3.08 15.35
N SER A 148 14.50 -2.41 15.52
CA SER A 148 14.60 -0.98 15.18
C SER A 148 14.62 -0.77 13.65
N PHE A 149 14.29 0.45 13.21
CA PHE A 149 14.41 0.82 11.80
C PHE A 149 15.85 0.72 11.30
N ARG A 150 16.85 1.03 12.15
CA ARG A 150 18.27 0.83 11.83
C ARG A 150 18.57 -0.64 11.57
N ASP A 151 18.11 -1.55 12.43
CA ASP A 151 18.50 -2.96 12.35
C ASP A 151 17.83 -3.65 11.16
N VAL A 152 16.58 -3.27 10.82
CA VAL A 152 15.92 -3.70 9.58
C VAL A 152 16.57 -3.08 8.34
N HIS A 153 16.97 -1.81 8.39
CA HIS A 153 17.70 -1.17 7.30
C HIS A 153 19.05 -1.85 7.04
N ALA A 154 19.82 -2.15 8.08
CA ALA A 154 21.10 -2.85 7.97
C ALA A 154 20.95 -4.26 7.36
N GLN A 155 19.89 -5.00 7.73
CA GLN A 155 19.59 -6.31 7.14
C GLN A 155 19.14 -6.20 5.68
N ALA A 156 18.25 -5.24 5.36
CA ALA A 156 17.78 -5.03 3.99
C ALA A 156 18.91 -4.54 3.05
N SER A 157 19.81 -3.67 3.52
CA SER A 157 20.97 -3.20 2.76
C SER A 157 22.10 -4.24 2.65
N GLY A 158 22.10 -5.28 3.49
CA GLY A 158 22.97 -6.45 3.34
C GLY A 158 22.44 -7.50 2.36
N ALA A 159 21.19 -7.37 1.91
CA ALA A 159 20.57 -8.29 0.95
C ALA A 159 20.75 -7.78 -0.49
N ASP A 160 20.86 -8.71 -1.43
CA ASP A 160 20.83 -8.40 -2.87
C ASP A 160 19.44 -7.83 -3.26
N PRO A 161 19.36 -6.66 -3.93
CA PRO A 161 18.09 -6.02 -4.27
C PRO A 161 17.20 -6.90 -5.16
N ASP A 162 17.75 -7.47 -6.23
CA ASP A 162 17.01 -8.28 -7.20
C ASP A 162 16.43 -9.53 -6.54
N THR A 163 17.22 -10.20 -5.69
CA THR A 163 16.77 -11.32 -4.86
C THR A 163 15.66 -10.91 -3.90
N SER A 164 15.74 -9.73 -3.30
CA SER A 164 14.75 -9.22 -2.34
C SER A 164 13.42 -8.87 -3.02
N GLU A 165 13.47 -8.29 -4.22
CA GLU A 165 12.27 -8.05 -5.04
C GLU A 165 11.65 -9.37 -5.53
N ALA A 166 12.47 -10.34 -5.97
CA ALA A 166 12.01 -11.67 -6.38
C ALA A 166 11.31 -12.42 -5.23
N ARG A 167 11.85 -12.36 -4.00
CA ARG A 167 11.19 -12.92 -2.79
C ARG A 167 9.86 -12.24 -2.50
N SER A 168 9.81 -10.90 -2.58
CA SER A 168 8.56 -10.14 -2.38
C SER A 168 7.49 -10.49 -3.41
N ALA A 169 7.88 -10.72 -4.67
CA ALA A 169 7.00 -11.15 -5.74
C ALA A 169 6.49 -12.59 -5.54
N ALA A 170 7.37 -13.54 -5.20
CA ALA A 170 7.00 -14.92 -4.93
C ALA A 170 6.08 -15.05 -3.70
N HIS A 171 6.36 -14.29 -2.63
CA HIS A 171 5.50 -14.25 -1.45
C HIS A 171 4.12 -13.64 -1.76
N ALA A 172 4.07 -12.57 -2.58
CA ALA A 172 2.81 -12.02 -3.09
C ALA A 172 2.01 -13.07 -3.86
N GLU A 173 2.65 -13.81 -4.78
CA GLU A 173 1.98 -14.84 -5.57
C GLU A 173 1.45 -15.98 -4.70
N LYS A 174 2.21 -16.42 -3.69
CA LYS A 174 1.78 -17.43 -2.71
C LYS A 174 0.49 -17.03 -2.00
N ILE A 175 0.39 -15.77 -1.55
CA ILE A 175 -0.85 -15.23 -0.96
C ILE A 175 -1.96 -15.24 -2.01
N LEU A 176 -1.73 -14.69 -3.21
CA LEU A 176 -2.75 -14.59 -4.26
C LEU A 176 -3.29 -15.95 -4.72
N ARG A 177 -2.46 -17.00 -4.74
CA ARG A 177 -2.91 -18.38 -5.01
C ARG A 177 -3.81 -18.89 -3.88
N ALA A 178 -3.46 -18.62 -2.62
CA ALA A 178 -4.28 -19.00 -1.47
C ALA A 178 -5.60 -18.24 -1.37
N LEU A 179 -5.75 -17.07 -2.01
CA LEU A 179 -7.02 -16.34 -2.12
C LEU A 179 -7.92 -16.83 -3.27
N ARG A 180 -7.47 -17.80 -4.08
CA ARG A 180 -8.20 -18.32 -5.26
C ARG A 180 -8.65 -19.78 -5.12
N GLY A 181 -8.25 -20.46 -4.04
CA GLY A 181 -8.62 -21.84 -3.71
C GLY A 181 -9.56 -21.90 -2.52
#